data_AF-A0A3C0FIB9-F1
#
_entry.id   AF-A0A3C0FIB9-F1
#
_cell.length_a   1.000
_cell.length_b   1.000
_cell.length_c   1.000
_cell.angle_alpha   90.00
_cell.angle_beta   90.00
_cell.angle_gamma   90.00
#
_symmetry.space_group_name_H-M   'P 1'
#
loop_
_entity.id
_entity.type
_entity.pdbx_description
1 polymer ?
#
loop_
_entity_poly.entity_id
_entity_poly.type
_entity_poly.pdbx_seq_one_letter_code
_entity_poly.pdbx_strand_id
1 'polypeptide(L)'
;MEYRRLGRTDIDVSVICLGTMTWGQQNTQDEAFEQLDYATANEINFIDTAEMYPVPAMEETFTKTETIIGNWLEKRGRRDDLVIATKVVGPADRFPYVRGGPRLTRGQIFEAIDASLARLKT
;
A
#
# COMPACT_ATOMS: atom_id res chain seq x y z
N MET A 1 5.39 -3.76 21.33
CA MET A 1 4.75 -4.59 20.29
C MET A 1 5.35 -6.00 20.29
N GLU A 2 4.61 -7.05 19.89
CA GLU A 2 5.18 -8.39 19.60
C GLU A 2 5.53 -8.47 18.10
N TYR A 3 6.69 -9.04 17.79
CA TYR A 3 7.18 -9.24 16.43
C TYR A 3 7.40 -10.73 16.14
N ARG A 4 7.22 -11.11 14.87
CA ARG A 4 7.52 -12.46 14.37
C ARG A 4 8.27 -12.40 13.05
N ARG A 5 9.17 -13.36 12.86
CA ARG A 5 9.90 -13.51 11.61
C ARG A 5 8.95 -13.86 10.46
N LEU A 6 9.09 -13.16 9.34
CA LEU A 6 8.32 -13.41 8.13
C LEU A 6 8.87 -14.66 7.41
N GLY A 7 8.25 -15.80 7.67
CA GLY A 7 8.59 -17.07 7.02
C GLY A 7 10.05 -17.47 7.24
N ARG A 8 10.82 -17.59 6.14
CA ARG A 8 12.24 -17.98 6.15
C ARG A 8 13.19 -16.80 5.88
N THR A 9 12.67 -15.57 5.96
CA THR A 9 13.45 -14.35 5.70
C THR A 9 14.08 -13.84 7.00
N ASP A 10 14.88 -12.78 6.88
CA ASP A 10 15.39 -12.03 8.03
C ASP A 10 14.53 -10.83 8.42
N ILE A 11 13.31 -10.72 7.88
CA ILE A 11 12.40 -9.61 8.17
C ILE A 11 11.53 -9.94 9.39
N ASP A 12 11.51 -9.06 10.38
CA ASP A 12 10.60 -9.13 11.53
C ASP A 12 9.41 -8.18 11.32
N VAL A 13 8.20 -8.71 11.41
CA VAL A 13 6.95 -7.95 11.28
C VAL A 13 6.18 -7.94 12.59
N SER A 14 5.53 -6.82 12.89
CA SER A 14 4.57 -6.74 13.99
C SER A 14 3.46 -7.76 13.78
N VAL A 15 3.03 -8.45 14.86
CA VAL A 15 1.98 -9.48 14.76
C VAL A 15 0.62 -8.91 14.33
N ILE A 16 0.44 -7.59 14.46
CA ILE A 16 -0.67 -6.83 13.90
C ILE A 16 -0.14 -6.10 12.65
N CYS A 17 -0.89 -6.20 11.55
CA CYS A 17 -0.65 -5.46 10.31
C CYS A 17 -1.71 -4.38 10.14
N LEU A 18 -1.30 -3.17 9.75
CA LEU A 18 -2.22 -2.09 9.41
C LEU A 18 -2.70 -2.25 7.96
N GLY A 19 -3.96 -2.63 7.77
CA GLY A 19 -4.63 -2.61 6.48
C GLY A 19 -5.15 -1.21 6.13
N THR A 20 -5.11 -0.86 4.84
CA THR A 20 -5.25 0.55 4.39
C THR A 20 -6.30 0.80 3.32
N MET A 21 -7.11 -0.21 2.98
CA MET A 21 -7.97 -0.20 1.78
C MET A 21 -9.08 0.87 1.77
N THR A 22 -9.33 1.59 2.85
CA THR A 22 -10.38 2.63 2.92
C THR A 22 -9.86 4.04 2.60
N TRP A 23 -8.54 4.23 2.52
CA TRP A 23 -7.91 5.54 2.45
C TRP A 23 -7.96 6.14 1.03
N GLY A 24 -8.57 7.31 0.90
CA GLY A 24 -8.86 7.96 -0.38
C GLY A 24 -10.28 7.72 -0.89
N GLN A 25 -11.11 6.99 -0.13
CA GLN A 25 -12.53 6.78 -0.42
C GLN A 25 -13.41 7.03 0.82
N GLN A 26 -13.30 6.20 1.85
CA GLN A 26 -14.04 6.39 3.10
C GLN A 26 -13.27 7.27 4.07
N ASN A 27 -11.94 7.22 4.01
CA ASN A 27 -11.06 8.06 4.81
C ASN A 27 -10.36 9.12 3.98
N THR A 28 -10.21 10.30 4.57
CA THR A 28 -9.38 11.36 4.01
C THR A 28 -7.89 11.06 4.19
N GLN A 29 -7.03 11.84 3.55
CA GLN A 29 -5.58 11.73 3.75
C GLN A 29 -5.19 12.02 5.20
N ASP A 30 -5.80 13.02 5.83
CA ASP A 30 -5.45 13.41 7.19
C ASP A 30 -5.86 12.33 8.20
N GLU A 31 -7.03 11.71 8.02
CA GLU A 31 -7.45 10.55 8.83
C GLU A 31 -6.55 9.33 8.62
N ALA A 32 -6.06 9.10 7.39
CA ALA A 32 -5.09 8.05 7.11
C ALA A 32 -3.74 8.33 7.80
N PHE A 33 -3.33 9.59 7.83
CA PHE A 33 -2.11 10.01 8.53
C PHE A 33 -2.25 9.82 10.03
N GLU A 34 -3.39 10.17 10.62
CA GLU A 34 -3.68 9.91 12.04
C GLU A 34 -3.59 8.41 12.37
N GLN A 35 -4.14 7.55 11.50
CA GLN A 35 -4.04 6.10 11.66
C GLN A 35 -2.60 5.58 11.55
N LEU A 36 -1.81 6.08 10.60
CA LEU A 36 -0.38 5.74 10.45
C LEU A 36 0.46 6.23 11.64
N ASP A 37 0.25 7.49 12.05
CA ASP A 37 0.94 8.09 13.19
C ASP A 37 0.60 7.29 14.46
N TYR A 38 -0.67 6.92 14.68
CA TYR A 38 -1.09 6.09 15.81
C TYR A 38 -0.49 4.68 15.77
N ALA A 39 -0.56 4.00 14.62
CA ALA A 39 -0.04 2.64 14.46
C ALA A 39 1.47 2.60 14.73
N THR A 40 2.22 3.52 14.14
CA THR A 40 3.68 3.57 14.29
C THR A 40 4.13 4.07 15.67
N ALA A 41 3.32 4.89 16.36
CA ALA A 41 3.53 5.22 17.77
C ALA A 41 3.33 4.00 18.69
N ASN A 42 2.52 3.03 18.28
CA ASN A 42 2.35 1.73 18.94
C ASN A 42 3.27 0.64 18.38
N GLU A 43 4.34 1.04 17.69
CA GLU A 43 5.38 0.17 17.15
C GLU A 43 4.85 -0.88 16.13
N ILE A 44 3.72 -0.62 15.46
CA ILE A 44 3.33 -1.41 14.27
C ILE A 44 4.29 -1.02 13.14
N ASN A 45 4.97 -2.01 12.55
CA ASN A 45 5.89 -1.79 11.43
C ASN A 45 5.37 -2.37 10.10
N PHE A 46 4.32 -3.19 10.12
CA PHE A 46 3.83 -3.90 8.95
C PHE A 46 2.58 -3.22 8.37
N ILE A 47 2.72 -2.62 7.19
CA ILE A 47 1.67 -1.87 6.49
C ILE A 47 1.28 -2.60 5.19
N ASP A 48 -0.01 -2.86 5.01
CA ASP A 48 -0.55 -3.54 3.83
C ASP A 48 -1.32 -2.57 2.93
N THR A 49 -0.94 -2.52 1.64
CA THR A 49 -1.60 -1.73 0.60
C THR A 49 -1.70 -2.52 -0.72
N ALA A 50 -2.23 -1.91 -1.77
CA ALA A 50 -2.29 -2.44 -3.12
C ALA A 50 -2.46 -1.30 -4.13
N GLU A 51 -2.02 -1.48 -5.37
CA GLU A 51 -2.26 -0.49 -6.43
C GLU A 51 -3.77 -0.26 -6.67
N MET A 52 -4.60 -1.26 -6.39
CA MET A 52 -6.06 -1.19 -6.55
C MET A 52 -6.74 -0.33 -5.50
N TYR A 53 -6.13 -0.16 -4.32
CA TYR A 53 -6.81 0.50 -3.21
C TYR A 53 -7.01 2.00 -3.50
N PRO A 54 -8.16 2.55 -3.10
CA PRO A 54 -9.10 2.06 -2.08
C PRO A 54 -10.28 1.21 -2.59
N VAL A 55 -11.12 0.73 -1.66
CA VAL A 55 -12.37 0.01 -1.93
C VAL A 55 -13.62 0.86 -1.61
N PRO A 56 -14.74 0.71 -2.36
CA PRO A 56 -14.88 -0.07 -3.58
C PRO A 56 -13.94 0.43 -4.70
N ALA A 57 -13.44 -0.51 -5.50
CA ALA A 57 -12.51 -0.22 -6.59
C ALA A 57 -13.21 0.54 -7.72
N MET A 58 -12.75 1.75 -8.00
CA MET A 58 -13.29 2.64 -9.03
C MET A 58 -12.13 3.33 -9.78
N GLU A 59 -12.38 3.75 -11.02
CA GLU A 59 -11.36 4.40 -11.85
C GLU A 59 -10.90 5.73 -11.24
N GLU A 60 -11.83 6.50 -10.68
CA GLU A 60 -11.60 7.85 -10.12
C GLU A 60 -10.76 7.85 -8.84
N THR A 61 -10.70 6.70 -8.15
CA THR A 61 -9.98 6.55 -6.88
C THR A 61 -8.82 5.58 -6.95
N PHE A 62 -8.67 4.87 -8.07
CA PHE A 62 -7.58 3.93 -8.30
C PHE A 62 -6.23 4.51 -7.86
N THR A 63 -5.46 3.74 -7.10
CA THR A 63 -4.12 4.07 -6.58
C THR A 63 -4.02 5.14 -5.48
N LYS A 64 -5.13 5.75 -5.04
CA LYS A 64 -5.08 6.83 -4.05
C LYS A 64 -4.45 6.41 -2.72
N THR A 65 -4.67 5.17 -2.28
CA THR A 65 -4.14 4.68 -1.00
C THR A 65 -2.61 4.69 -0.97
N GLU A 66 -1.95 4.23 -2.03
CA GLU A 66 -0.48 4.27 -2.11
C GLU A 66 0.06 5.70 -2.16
N THR A 67 -0.62 6.60 -2.88
CA THR A 67 -0.26 8.02 -2.92
C THR A 67 -0.33 8.66 -1.53
N ILE A 68 -1.39 8.35 -0.76
CA ILE A 68 -1.55 8.81 0.62
C ILE A 68 -0.41 8.30 1.51
N ILE A 69 -0.07 7.00 1.42
CA ILE A 69 1.05 6.41 2.17
C ILE A 69 2.37 7.09 1.79
N GLY A 70 2.63 7.31 0.50
CA GLY A 70 3.84 8.00 0.04
C GLY A 70 3.95 9.42 0.55
N ASN A 71 2.84 10.18 0.56
CA ASN A 71 2.80 11.51 1.15
C ASN A 71 3.10 11.50 2.66
N TRP A 72 2.67 10.47 3.38
CA TRP A 72 3.00 10.31 4.81
C TRP A 72 4.48 9.99 5.00
N LEU A 73 5.03 9.06 4.21
CA LEU A 73 6.45 8.67 4.26
C LEU A 73 7.38 9.85 4.05
N GLU A 74 7.13 10.65 3.00
CA GLU A 74 7.90 11.85 2.68
C GLU A 74 7.86 12.88 3.82
N LYS A 75 6.71 13.02 4.50
CA LYS A 75 6.54 13.99 5.59
C LYS A 75 7.08 13.53 6.94
N ARG A 76 7.15 12.22 7.21
CA ARG A 76 7.56 11.67 8.52
C ARG A 76 8.98 11.10 8.53
N GLY A 77 9.53 10.70 7.39
CA GLY A 77 10.93 10.25 7.27
C GLY A 77 11.24 8.92 7.96
N ARG A 78 10.31 7.96 7.92
CA ARG A 78 10.41 6.67 8.64
C ARG A 78 10.43 5.44 7.74
N ARG A 79 10.88 5.58 6.50
CA ARG A 79 10.78 4.50 5.50
C ARG A 79 11.53 3.24 5.95
N ASP A 80 12.72 3.37 6.52
CA ASP A 80 13.58 2.25 6.89
C ASP A 80 13.05 1.44 8.09
N ASP A 81 12.17 2.03 8.90
CA ASP A 81 11.55 1.37 10.05
C ASP A 81 10.40 0.42 9.64
N LEU A 82 9.95 0.49 8.38
CA LEU A 82 8.67 -0.08 7.95
C LEU A 82 8.83 -1.21 6.95
N VAL A 83 7.96 -2.20 7.09
CA VAL A 83 7.69 -3.25 6.11
C VAL A 83 6.40 -2.88 5.39
N ILE A 84 6.51 -2.43 4.15
CA ILE A 84 5.36 -2.03 3.32
C ILE A 84 5.14 -3.10 2.26
N ALA A 85 3.98 -3.75 2.31
CA ALA A 85 3.56 -4.73 1.31
C ALA A 85 2.54 -4.11 0.36
N THR A 86 2.85 -4.10 -0.94
CA THR A 86 1.89 -3.77 -2.00
C THR A 86 1.61 -4.99 -2.88
N LYS A 87 0.63 -4.87 -3.79
CA LYS A 87 0.10 -5.95 -4.61
C LYS A 87 -0.20 -5.45 -6.01
N VAL A 88 0.06 -6.30 -7.00
CA VAL A 88 -0.34 -6.11 -8.39
C VAL A 88 -1.71 -6.73 -8.62
N VAL A 89 -2.56 -6.04 -9.36
CA VAL A 89 -3.91 -6.47 -9.73
C VAL A 89 -3.85 -7.68 -10.65
N GLY A 90 -4.57 -8.74 -10.26
CA GLY A 90 -4.72 -9.95 -11.06
C GLY A 90 -5.60 -9.77 -12.30
N PRO A 91 -5.71 -10.81 -13.16
CA PRO A 91 -6.49 -10.72 -14.38
C PRO A 91 -7.96 -10.38 -14.13
N ALA A 92 -8.46 -9.31 -14.75
CA ALA A 92 -9.84 -8.84 -14.52
C ALA A 92 -10.36 -7.97 -15.68
N ASP A 93 -11.38 -8.43 -16.39
CA ASP A 93 -11.98 -7.66 -17.49
C ASP A 93 -12.82 -6.47 -17.02
N ARG A 94 -13.29 -6.51 -15.77
CA ARG A 94 -14.07 -5.42 -15.16
C ARG A 94 -13.25 -4.16 -14.84
N PHE A 95 -11.93 -4.19 -15.02
CA PHE A 95 -11.02 -3.08 -14.70
C PHE A 95 -10.22 -2.65 -15.94
N PRO A 96 -10.88 -2.16 -17.01
CA PRO A 96 -10.19 -1.78 -18.25
C PRO A 96 -9.22 -0.61 -18.07
N TYR A 97 -9.46 0.26 -17.07
CA TYR A 97 -8.58 1.36 -16.71
C TYR A 97 -7.25 0.92 -16.07
N VAL A 98 -7.14 -0.34 -15.63
CA VAL A 98 -5.89 -0.89 -15.10
C VAL A 98 -5.08 -1.48 -16.26
N ARG A 99 -4.19 -0.67 -16.83
CA ARG A 99 -3.28 -1.07 -17.93
C ARG A 99 -4.00 -1.67 -19.15
N GLY A 100 -5.18 -1.14 -19.49
CA GLY A 100 -5.99 -1.62 -20.62
C GLY A 100 -6.64 -2.99 -20.39
N GLY A 101 -6.71 -3.45 -19.13
CA GLY A 101 -7.11 -4.80 -18.76
C GLY A 101 -5.93 -5.56 -18.14
N PRO A 102 -5.90 -5.75 -16.82
CA PRO A 102 -4.81 -6.46 -16.17
C PRO A 102 -4.82 -7.93 -16.59
N ARG A 103 -3.63 -8.49 -16.80
CA ARG A 103 -3.35 -9.85 -17.28
C ARG A 103 -2.14 -10.49 -16.61
N LEU A 104 -1.43 -9.78 -15.71
CA LEU A 104 -0.18 -10.22 -15.07
C LEU A 104 0.89 -10.69 -16.08
N THR A 105 0.99 -10.03 -17.23
CA THR A 105 2.14 -10.24 -18.12
C THR A 105 3.40 -9.70 -17.44
N ARG A 106 4.58 -10.17 -17.87
CA ARG A 106 5.87 -9.65 -17.38
C ARG A 106 5.91 -8.12 -17.43
N GLY A 107 5.55 -7.54 -18.59
CA GLY A 107 5.52 -6.09 -18.78
C GLY A 107 4.61 -5.37 -17.79
N GLN A 108 3.38 -5.86 -17.62
CA GLN A 108 2.41 -5.25 -16.70
C GLN A 108 2.84 -5.36 -15.23
N ILE A 109 3.54 -6.44 -14.83
CA ILE A 109 4.05 -6.59 -13.47
C ILE A 109 5.14 -5.55 -13.19
N PHE A 110 6.11 -5.39 -14.11
CA PHE A 110 7.16 -4.37 -13.95
C PHE A 110 6.58 -2.96 -13.95
N GLU A 111 5.66 -2.66 -14.87
CA GLU A 111 4.95 -1.38 -14.90
C GLU A 111 4.21 -1.08 -13.58
N ALA A 112 3.53 -2.08 -13.01
CA ALA A 112 2.83 -1.92 -11.73
C ALA A 112 3.79 -1.69 -10.57
N ILE A 113 4.93 -2.41 -10.53
CA ILE A 113 5.96 -2.23 -9.50
C ILE A 113 6.51 -0.80 -9.53
N ASP A 114 6.97 -0.34 -10.69
CA ASP A 114 7.56 0.99 -10.85
C ASP A 114 6.54 2.10 -10.49
N ALA A 115 5.28 1.91 -10.91
CA ALA A 115 4.21 2.86 -10.59
C ALA A 115 3.85 2.88 -9.10
N SER A 116 3.84 1.72 -8.43
CA SER A 116 3.62 1.65 -6.98
C SER A 116 4.77 2.29 -6.20
N LEU A 117 6.02 2.03 -6.56
CA LEU A 117 7.20 2.65 -5.93
C LEU A 117 7.16 4.17 -6.08
N ALA A 118 6.83 4.67 -7.29
CA ALA A 118 6.69 6.10 -7.54
C ALA A 118 5.62 6.76 -6.65
N ARG A 119 4.45 6.12 -6.47
CA ARG A 119 3.38 6.63 -5.59
C ARG A 119 3.74 6.55 -4.11
N LEU A 120 4.41 5.48 -3.70
CA LEU A 120 4.89 5.28 -2.33
C LEU A 120 6.12 6.14 -2.00
N LYS A 121 6.75 6.77 -3.01
CA LYS A 121 7.94 7.62 -2.87
C LYS A 121 9.11 6.91 -2.18
N THR A 122 9.38 5.65 -2.58
CA THR A 122 10.44 4.80 -2.01
C THR A 122 11.07 3.88 -3.05
#